data_AF-A0A0W0SAR5-F1
#
_entry.id   AF-A0A0W0SAR5-F1
#
_cell.length_a   1.000
_cell.length_b   1.000
_cell.length_c   1.000
_cell.angle_alpha   90.00
_cell.angle_beta   90.00
_cell.angle_gamma   90.00
#
_symmetry.space_group_name_H-M   'P 1'
#
loop_
_entity.id
_entity.type
_entity.pdbx_description
1 polymer ?
#
loop_
_entity_poly.entity_id
_entity_poly.type
_entity_poly.pdbx_seq_one_letter_code
_entity_poly.pdbx_strand_id
1 'polypeptide(L)'
;MNSKEEYYIGVCVKDTNSENGPGHVSSFVHKVINDVPKTDHFSFFPGPLGSLLNGLTFGSIPVFGQYAPDHKEDIKEANDVLVKKVTKEQYKKAKQAQKELKKDVDNKDCFYSVFEYQNPFISAATQILIGGTGAKLSVKNHVSQTGCFVPECFDGSIGTMYRDEHHPTTELKLTVDNCSSSVAKILNKADISFKNPVIPTFFKQAVQEHGFVKVEKEKLNSIGIKLD
;
A
#
# COMPACT_ATOMS: atom_id res chain seq x y z
N MET A 1 11.55 -4.25 38.45
CA MET A 1 12.22 -4.67 37.20
C MET A 1 11.60 -3.89 36.06
N ASN A 2 12.34 -3.00 35.40
CA ASN A 2 11.83 -2.31 34.21
C ASN A 2 11.69 -3.33 33.08
N SER A 3 10.49 -3.50 32.54
CA SER A 3 10.25 -4.32 31.36
C SER A 3 11.08 -3.79 30.20
N LYS A 4 11.96 -4.62 29.63
CA LYS A 4 12.74 -4.26 28.44
C LYS A 4 11.79 -4.25 27.25
N GLU A 5 11.32 -3.06 26.87
CA GLU A 5 10.53 -2.87 25.65
C GLU A 5 11.47 -2.52 24.49
N GLU A 6 11.40 -3.28 23.41
CA GLU A 6 12.14 -2.99 22.19
C GLU A 6 11.20 -2.86 20.99
N TYR A 7 11.50 -1.91 20.12
CA TYR A 7 10.69 -1.56 18.96
C TYR A 7 11.56 -1.50 17.72
N TYR A 8 11.05 -2.07 16.63
CA TYR A 8 11.75 -2.19 15.37
C TYR A 8 10.82 -1.88 14.21
N ILE A 9 11.38 -1.32 13.15
CA ILE A 9 10.78 -1.30 11.82
C ILE A 9 11.69 -2.13 10.92
N GLY A 10 11.10 -2.99 10.12
CA GLY A 10 11.80 -3.78 9.12
C GLY A 10 11.24 -3.57 7.73
N VAL A 11 12.10 -3.76 6.74
CA VAL A 11 11.81 -3.69 5.32
C VAL A 11 12.34 -4.97 4.67
N CYS A 12 11.49 -5.63 3.90
CA CYS A 12 11.86 -6.77 3.08
C CYS A 12 12.01 -6.28 1.64
N VAL A 13 13.17 -6.54 1.02
CA VAL A 13 13.45 -6.16 -0.36
C VAL A 13 13.72 -7.42 -1.17
N LYS A 14 12.89 -7.64 -2.19
CA LYS A 14 13.11 -8.60 -3.26
C LYS A 14 13.60 -7.84 -4.49
N ASP A 15 14.80 -8.17 -4.94
CA ASP A 15 15.43 -7.53 -6.09
C ASP A 15 14.70 -7.89 -7.38
N THR A 16 14.63 -6.93 -8.30
CA THR A 16 14.17 -7.18 -9.67
C THR A 16 15.33 -7.78 -10.48
N ASN A 17 15.22 -9.03 -10.89
CA ASN A 17 16.20 -9.67 -11.79
C ASN A 17 15.56 -10.80 -12.62
N SER A 18 16.31 -11.34 -13.59
CA SER A 18 15.82 -12.37 -14.52
C SER A 18 15.49 -13.71 -13.86
N GLU A 19 16.03 -14.00 -12.68
CA GLU A 19 15.87 -15.27 -11.96
C GLU A 19 14.71 -15.22 -10.95
N ASN A 20 14.52 -14.08 -10.27
CA ASN A 20 13.55 -13.84 -9.20
C ASN A 20 12.28 -13.16 -9.70
N GLY A 21 12.27 -12.65 -10.93
CA GLY A 21 11.14 -11.98 -11.55
C GLY A 21 10.94 -10.54 -11.05
N PRO A 22 9.69 -10.06 -10.96
CA PRO A 22 9.41 -8.69 -10.51
C PRO A 22 9.85 -8.52 -9.05
N GLY A 23 10.57 -7.43 -8.79
CA GLY A 23 10.95 -7.06 -7.42
C GLY A 23 9.76 -6.64 -6.58
N HIS A 24 9.96 -6.63 -5.27
CA HIS A 24 8.92 -6.28 -4.31
C HIS A 24 9.51 -5.66 -3.06
N VAL A 25 8.77 -4.75 -2.43
CA VAL A 25 9.13 -4.15 -1.15
C VAL A 25 7.96 -4.27 -0.19
N SER A 26 8.23 -4.77 1.01
CA SER A 26 7.25 -4.77 2.09
C SER A 26 7.86 -4.30 3.39
N SER A 27 7.00 -4.01 4.37
CA SER A 27 7.43 -3.51 5.67
C SER A 27 6.73 -4.23 6.81
N PHE A 28 7.42 -4.35 7.92
CA PHE A 28 6.83 -4.79 9.17
C PHE A 28 7.24 -3.88 10.32
N VAL A 29 6.38 -3.78 11.32
CA VAL A 29 6.69 -3.18 12.60
C VAL A 29 6.71 -4.29 13.64
N HIS A 30 7.75 -4.33 14.44
CA HIS A 30 7.95 -5.38 15.43
C HIS A 30 8.16 -4.77 16.82
N LYS A 31 7.56 -5.37 17.84
CA LYS A 31 7.80 -5.00 19.23
C LYS A 31 7.98 -6.24 20.09
N VAL A 32 8.84 -6.12 21.10
CA VAL A 32 9.05 -7.12 22.15
C VAL A 32 8.71 -6.45 23.48
N ILE A 33 7.75 -7.02 24.21
CA ILE A 33 7.39 -6.58 25.57
C ILE A 33 7.42 -7.83 26.45
N ASN A 34 8.30 -7.85 27.46
CA ASN A 34 8.47 -9.01 28.35
C ASN A 34 8.64 -10.33 27.58
N ASP A 35 9.55 -10.34 26.59
CA ASP A 35 9.83 -11.49 25.73
C ASP A 35 8.64 -12.00 24.89
N VAL A 36 7.54 -11.24 24.82
CA VAL A 36 6.42 -11.52 23.92
C VAL A 36 6.55 -10.69 22.64
N PRO A 37 6.97 -11.31 21.52
CA PRO A 37 7.05 -10.62 20.24
C PRO A 37 5.68 -10.37 19.62
N LYS A 38 5.51 -9.22 18.98
CA LYS A 38 4.37 -8.93 18.11
C LYS A 38 4.85 -8.23 16.84
N THR A 39 4.53 -8.81 15.70
CA THR A 39 4.80 -8.27 14.37
C THR A 39 3.49 -7.87 13.70
N ASP A 40 3.43 -6.68 13.13
CA ASP A 40 2.39 -6.28 12.18
C ASP A 40 3.06 -6.00 10.82
N HIS A 41 2.44 -6.46 9.74
CA HIS A 41 3.04 -6.48 8.41
C HIS A 41 2.18 -5.74 7.39
N PHE A 42 2.82 -5.10 6.43
CA PHE A 42 2.21 -4.46 5.29
C PHE A 42 3.02 -4.75 4.02
N SER A 43 2.35 -5.36 3.05
CA SER A 43 2.87 -5.73 1.75
C SER A 43 1.78 -5.52 0.74
N PHE A 44 2.00 -4.68 -0.26
CA PHE A 44 0.96 -4.26 -1.20
C PHE A 44 1.30 -4.71 -2.61
N PHE A 45 0.40 -5.49 -3.21
CA PHE A 45 0.61 -6.12 -4.50
C PHE A 45 -0.71 -6.18 -5.28
N PRO A 46 -0.68 -6.40 -6.60
CA PRO A 46 -1.91 -6.44 -7.38
C PRO A 46 -2.78 -7.64 -6.99
N GLY A 47 -4.11 -7.44 -7.01
CA GLY A 47 -5.08 -8.53 -6.85
C GLY A 47 -4.98 -9.56 -7.99
N PRO A 48 -5.55 -10.78 -7.87
CA PRO A 48 -5.36 -11.84 -8.88
C PRO A 48 -5.74 -11.43 -10.32
N LEU A 49 -6.88 -10.75 -10.49
CA LEU A 49 -7.29 -10.19 -11.78
C LEU A 49 -6.43 -8.99 -12.19
N GLY A 50 -5.99 -8.20 -11.21
CA GLY A 50 -5.10 -7.07 -11.41
C GLY A 50 -3.70 -7.49 -11.88
N SER A 51 -3.18 -8.62 -11.41
CA SER A 51 -1.89 -9.16 -11.80
C SER A 51 -1.87 -9.54 -13.28
N LEU A 52 -2.97 -10.12 -13.79
CA LEU A 52 -3.12 -10.43 -15.21
C LEU A 52 -3.15 -9.15 -16.05
N LEU A 53 -3.97 -8.17 -15.66
CA LEU A 53 -4.07 -6.90 -16.38
C LEU A 53 -2.75 -6.12 -16.34
N ASN A 54 -2.06 -6.11 -15.21
CA ASN A 54 -0.72 -5.53 -15.10
C ASN A 54 0.28 -6.28 -16.01
N GLY A 55 0.24 -7.61 -16.06
CA GLY A 55 1.09 -8.38 -16.98
C GLY A 55 0.87 -7.97 -18.45
N LEU A 56 -0.39 -7.88 -18.88
CA LEU A 56 -0.75 -7.52 -20.26
C LEU A 56 -0.44 -6.07 -20.62
N THR A 57 -0.49 -5.19 -19.62
CA THR A 57 -0.31 -3.74 -19.81
C THR A 57 1.06 -3.27 -19.36
N PHE A 58 1.97 -4.20 -19.06
CA PHE A 58 3.29 -3.91 -18.50
C PHE A 58 3.24 -2.99 -17.26
N GLY A 59 2.23 -3.17 -16.40
CA GLY A 59 2.04 -2.37 -15.19
C GLY A 59 1.45 -0.99 -15.43
N SER A 60 0.87 -0.75 -16.62
CA SER A 60 0.44 0.58 -17.03
C SER A 60 -1.00 0.95 -16.65
N ILE A 61 -1.77 0.02 -16.08
CA ILE A 61 -3.15 0.29 -15.66
C ILE A 61 -3.24 0.14 -14.15
N PRO A 62 -3.74 1.14 -13.42
CA PRO A 62 -4.06 0.98 -12.01
C PRO A 62 -5.09 -0.14 -11.82
N VAL A 63 -4.79 -1.08 -10.93
CA VAL A 63 -5.65 -2.20 -10.60
C VAL A 63 -5.97 -2.22 -9.12
N PHE A 64 -7.03 -2.95 -8.73
CA PHE A 64 -7.26 -3.21 -7.32
C PHE A 64 -6.07 -3.99 -6.76
N GLY A 65 -5.46 -3.45 -5.71
CA GLY A 65 -4.42 -4.13 -4.96
C GLY A 65 -5.01 -4.98 -3.83
N GLN A 66 -4.13 -5.72 -3.18
CA GLN A 66 -4.40 -6.52 -1.99
C GLN A 66 -3.16 -6.50 -1.10
N TYR A 67 -3.29 -6.98 0.14
CA TYR A 67 -2.16 -7.12 1.05
C TYR A 67 -1.90 -8.54 1.49
N ALA A 68 -0.64 -8.81 1.82
CA ALA A 68 -0.24 -10.12 2.31
C ALA A 68 -0.80 -10.33 3.73
N PRO A 69 -1.33 -11.52 4.05
CA PRO A 69 -1.90 -11.81 5.36
C PRO A 69 -0.85 -11.77 6.47
N ASP A 70 0.38 -12.17 6.18
CA ASP A 70 1.51 -12.16 7.12
C ASP A 70 2.84 -11.81 6.43
N HIS A 71 3.91 -11.73 7.21
CA HIS A 71 5.26 -11.38 6.77
C HIS A 71 6.10 -12.57 6.28
N LYS A 72 5.60 -13.80 6.37
CA LYS A 72 6.44 -15.00 6.23
C LYS A 72 6.94 -15.19 4.81
N GLU A 73 6.04 -15.10 3.84
CA GLU A 73 6.36 -15.24 2.43
C GLU A 73 7.31 -14.14 1.97
N ASP A 74 7.06 -12.89 2.36
CA ASP A 74 7.92 -11.76 2.01
C ASP A 74 9.33 -11.88 2.59
N ILE A 75 9.48 -12.34 3.85
CA ILE A 75 10.81 -12.60 4.40
C ILE A 75 11.48 -13.77 3.68
N LYS A 76 10.72 -14.82 3.33
CA LYS A 76 11.24 -15.97 2.60
C LYS A 76 11.76 -15.57 1.22
N GLU A 77 11.02 -14.74 0.49
CA GLU A 77 11.39 -14.30 -0.86
C GLU A 77 12.40 -13.15 -0.90
N ALA A 78 12.49 -12.33 0.14
CA ALA A 78 13.38 -11.17 0.14
C ALA A 78 14.86 -11.55 -0.03
N ASN A 79 15.59 -10.82 -0.86
CA ASN A 79 17.05 -10.90 -0.95
C ASN A 79 17.69 -10.23 0.27
N ASP A 80 17.05 -9.18 0.78
CA ASP A 80 17.52 -8.42 1.93
C ASP A 80 16.37 -8.17 2.93
N VAL A 81 16.62 -8.48 4.20
CA VAL A 81 15.78 -8.05 5.32
C VAL A 81 16.55 -6.99 6.08
N LEU A 82 16.02 -5.78 6.11
CA LEU A 82 16.66 -4.59 6.65
C LEU A 82 15.88 -4.16 7.88
N VAL A 83 16.53 -4.02 9.04
CA VAL A 83 15.86 -3.70 10.31
C VAL A 83 16.49 -2.48 10.95
N LYS A 84 15.67 -1.63 11.57
CA LYS A 84 16.10 -0.48 12.37
C LYS A 84 15.40 -0.51 13.72
N LYS A 85 16.16 -0.37 14.81
CA LYS A 85 15.60 -0.12 16.15
C LYS A 85 15.08 1.32 16.20
N VAL A 86 13.86 1.51 16.70
CA VAL A 86 13.16 2.81 16.68
C VAL A 86 12.59 3.16 18.06
N THR A 87 12.14 4.41 18.23
CA THR A 87 11.41 4.79 19.45
C THR A 87 9.98 4.23 19.44
N LYS A 88 9.35 4.23 20.62
CA LYS A 88 7.94 3.86 20.78
C LYS A 88 7.02 4.78 19.98
N GLU A 89 7.31 6.08 19.87
CA GLU A 89 6.52 6.98 19.02
C GLU A 89 6.64 6.62 17.54
N GLN A 90 7.86 6.41 17.04
CA GLN A 90 8.09 6.03 15.64
C GLN A 90 7.39 4.72 15.29
N TYR A 91 7.46 3.72 16.17
CA TYR A 91 6.71 2.46 16.01
C TYR A 91 5.20 2.70 15.94
N LYS A 92 4.63 3.52 16.84
CA LYS A 92 3.20 3.83 16.84
C LYS A 92 2.77 4.53 15.55
N LYS A 93 3.55 5.51 15.08
CA LYS A 93 3.29 6.22 13.82
C LYS A 93 3.35 5.27 12.62
N ALA A 94 4.39 4.43 12.52
CA ALA A 94 4.51 3.43 11.47
C ALA A 94 3.33 2.44 11.46
N LYS A 95 2.96 1.94 12.64
CA LYS A 95 1.83 1.02 12.81
C LYS A 95 0.50 1.67 12.43
N GLN A 96 0.30 2.94 12.78
CA GLN A 96 -0.88 3.68 12.39
C GLN A 96 -0.94 3.86 10.87
N ALA A 97 0.17 4.24 10.24
CA ALA A 97 0.26 4.36 8.79
C ALA A 97 -0.04 3.03 8.07
N GLN A 98 0.45 1.90 8.58
CA GLN A 98 0.09 0.57 8.05
C GLN A 98 -1.43 0.31 8.12
N LYS A 99 -2.10 0.71 9.20
CA LYS A 99 -3.55 0.54 9.35
C LYS A 99 -4.35 1.46 8.41
N GLU A 100 -3.91 2.70 8.27
CA GLU A 100 -4.52 3.66 7.35
C GLU A 100 -4.44 3.15 5.91
N LEU A 101 -3.26 2.72 5.47
CA LEU A 101 -3.08 2.15 4.13
C LEU A 101 -3.90 0.87 3.91
N LYS A 102 -3.98 -0.04 4.89
CA LYS A 102 -4.85 -1.23 4.77
C LYS A 102 -6.30 -0.84 4.58
N LYS A 103 -6.77 0.14 5.35
CA LYS A 103 -8.14 0.65 5.24
C LYS A 103 -8.38 1.28 3.87
N ASP A 104 -7.44 2.05 3.34
CA ASP A 104 -7.56 2.66 2.01
C ASP A 104 -7.63 1.60 0.91
N VAL A 105 -6.84 0.52 1.02
CA VAL A 105 -6.90 -0.62 0.08
C VAL A 105 -8.21 -1.38 0.22
N ASP A 106 -8.66 -1.70 1.44
CA ASP A 106 -9.92 -2.40 1.71
C ASP A 106 -11.14 -1.61 1.22
N ASN A 107 -11.11 -0.28 1.38
CA ASN A 107 -12.15 0.63 0.90
C ASN A 107 -12.11 0.87 -0.61
N LYS A 108 -11.05 0.39 -1.31
CA LYS A 108 -10.79 0.64 -2.73
C LYS A 108 -10.52 2.12 -3.05
N ASP A 109 -9.95 2.84 -2.08
CA ASP A 109 -9.48 4.21 -2.22
C ASP A 109 -8.00 4.27 -2.65
N CYS A 110 -7.27 3.15 -2.58
CA CYS A 110 -5.90 3.00 -3.06
C CYS A 110 -5.78 1.89 -4.12
N PHE A 111 -5.26 2.24 -5.29
CA PHE A 111 -5.04 1.34 -6.42
C PHE A 111 -3.54 1.01 -6.56
N TYR A 112 -3.25 -0.20 -7.01
CA TYR A 112 -1.90 -0.65 -7.30
C TYR A 112 -1.51 -0.32 -8.75
N SER A 113 -0.36 0.30 -8.97
CA SER A 113 0.26 0.48 -10.29
C SER A 113 1.77 0.45 -10.18
N VAL A 114 2.45 -0.37 -11.00
CA VAL A 114 3.91 -0.58 -10.93
C VAL A 114 4.68 0.74 -10.99
N PHE A 115 4.28 1.64 -11.87
CA PHE A 115 4.99 2.90 -12.13
C PHE A 115 4.41 4.13 -11.43
N GLU A 116 3.40 3.97 -10.55
CA GLU A 116 2.69 5.10 -9.93
C GLU A 116 2.35 6.19 -10.98
N TYR A 117 2.35 7.47 -10.63
CA TYR A 117 2.07 8.56 -11.58
C TYR A 117 3.11 8.77 -12.69
N GLN A 118 4.21 8.01 -12.74
CA GLN A 118 5.21 8.15 -13.81
C GLN A 118 4.72 7.60 -15.14
N ASN A 119 3.67 6.78 -15.13
CA ASN A 119 3.06 6.32 -16.36
C ASN A 119 1.99 7.33 -16.84
N PRO A 120 2.11 7.84 -18.08
CA PRO A 120 1.25 8.90 -18.61
C PRO A 120 -0.23 8.50 -18.74
N PHE A 121 -0.54 7.19 -18.79
CA PHE A 121 -1.91 6.72 -18.88
C PHE A 121 -2.67 6.75 -17.55
N ILE A 122 -1.97 6.97 -16.44
CA ILE A 122 -2.59 6.91 -15.10
C ILE A 122 -3.46 8.10 -14.82
N SER A 123 -3.11 9.30 -15.30
CA SER A 123 -3.99 10.45 -15.16
C SER A 123 -5.34 10.19 -15.84
N ALA A 124 -5.35 9.61 -17.05
CA ALA A 124 -6.59 9.27 -17.75
C ALA A 124 -7.35 8.12 -17.07
N ALA A 125 -6.66 7.04 -16.68
CA ALA A 125 -7.28 5.91 -15.99
C ALA A 125 -7.88 6.32 -14.63
N THR A 126 -7.16 7.14 -13.85
CA THR A 126 -7.64 7.68 -12.58
C THR A 126 -8.86 8.58 -12.79
N GLN A 127 -8.88 9.44 -13.82
CA GLN A 127 -10.07 10.25 -14.14
C GLN A 127 -11.29 9.39 -14.51
N ILE A 128 -11.10 8.30 -15.27
CA ILE A 128 -12.16 7.34 -15.57
C ILE A 128 -12.68 6.66 -14.30
N LEU A 129 -11.77 6.25 -13.39
CA LEU A 129 -12.12 5.62 -12.12
C LEU A 129 -12.86 6.59 -11.18
N ILE A 130 -12.42 7.84 -11.09
CA ILE A 130 -13.10 8.91 -10.35
C ILE A 130 -14.51 9.12 -10.92
N GLY A 131 -14.63 9.29 -12.24
CA GLY A 131 -15.91 9.49 -12.92
C GLY A 131 -16.89 8.33 -12.69
N GLY A 132 -16.42 7.09 -12.84
CA GLY A 132 -17.24 5.89 -12.61
C GLY A 132 -17.67 5.71 -11.15
N THR A 133 -16.81 6.07 -10.19
CA THR A 133 -17.14 6.00 -8.75
C THR A 133 -18.09 7.13 -8.35
N GLY A 134 -17.89 8.34 -8.88
CA GLY A 134 -18.82 9.46 -8.74
C GLY A 134 -20.21 9.11 -9.28
N ALA A 135 -20.29 8.51 -10.47
CA ALA A 135 -21.54 8.04 -11.04
C ALA A 135 -22.26 7.03 -10.13
N LYS A 136 -21.54 6.05 -9.56
CA LYS A 136 -22.10 5.09 -8.59
C LYS A 136 -22.63 5.76 -7.32
N LEU A 137 -21.91 6.74 -6.79
CA LEU A 137 -22.33 7.50 -5.61
C LEU A 137 -23.61 8.30 -5.90
N SER A 138 -23.68 8.95 -7.06
CA SER A 138 -24.88 9.69 -7.50
C SER A 138 -26.09 8.76 -7.63
N VAL A 139 -25.93 7.58 -8.23
CA VAL A 139 -27.03 6.59 -8.33
C VAL A 139 -27.48 6.13 -6.95
N LYS A 140 -26.54 5.80 -6.03
CA LYS A 140 -26.87 5.42 -4.66
C LYS A 140 -27.60 6.53 -3.90
N ASN A 141 -27.12 7.77 -4.03
CA ASN A 141 -27.74 8.92 -3.38
C ASN A 141 -29.17 9.14 -3.91
N HIS A 142 -29.36 9.06 -5.22
CA HIS A 142 -30.69 9.14 -5.83
C HIS A 142 -31.64 8.07 -5.27
N VAL A 143 -31.24 6.80 -5.31
CA VAL A 143 -32.03 5.69 -4.75
C VAL A 143 -32.36 5.91 -3.28
N SER A 144 -31.42 6.42 -2.49
CA SER A 144 -31.66 6.69 -1.06
C SER A 144 -32.67 7.81 -0.81
N GLN A 145 -32.77 8.79 -1.71
CA GLN A 145 -33.66 9.94 -1.58
C GLN A 145 -35.04 9.69 -2.19
N THR A 146 -35.11 8.96 -3.31
CA THR A 146 -36.33 8.80 -4.10
C THR A 146 -36.94 7.40 -3.99
N GLY A 147 -36.19 6.42 -3.46
CA GLY A 147 -36.59 5.02 -3.43
C GLY A 147 -36.55 4.31 -4.80
N CYS A 148 -36.13 5.01 -5.86
CA CYS A 148 -36.15 4.53 -7.23
C CYS A 148 -34.77 4.66 -7.88
N PHE A 149 -34.49 3.83 -8.89
CA PHE A 149 -33.32 4.02 -9.74
C PHE A 149 -33.51 5.26 -10.63
N VAL A 150 -32.40 5.92 -10.98
CA VAL A 150 -32.41 7.05 -11.90
C VAL A 150 -32.99 6.58 -13.23
N PRO A 151 -34.05 7.21 -13.77
CA PRO A 151 -34.55 6.86 -15.09
C PRO A 151 -33.45 7.10 -16.12
N GLU A 152 -33.11 6.07 -16.91
CA GLU A 152 -32.17 6.21 -18.02
C GLU A 152 -32.73 7.23 -19.03
N CYS A 153 -31.99 8.30 -19.32
CA CYS A 153 -32.30 9.13 -20.48
C CYS A 153 -31.86 8.36 -21.73
N PHE A 154 -32.75 8.27 -22.72
CA PHE A 154 -32.57 7.55 -23.98
C PHE A 154 -31.40 8.05 -24.86
N ASP A 155 -30.66 9.08 -24.43
CA ASP A 155 -29.44 9.58 -25.07
C ASP A 155 -28.14 8.98 -24.49
N GLY A 156 -28.25 8.02 -23.57
CA GLY A 156 -27.11 7.35 -22.93
C GLY A 156 -26.44 8.17 -21.83
N SER A 157 -27.00 9.34 -21.48
CA SER A 157 -26.57 10.11 -20.31
C SER A 157 -27.43 9.75 -19.10
N ILE A 158 -26.80 9.48 -17.95
CA ILE A 158 -27.54 9.34 -16.67
C ILE A 158 -27.92 10.74 -16.23
N GLY A 159 -29.06 11.22 -16.71
CA GLY A 159 -29.61 12.54 -16.46
C GLY A 159 -30.19 12.70 -15.06
N THR A 160 -29.33 12.79 -14.05
CA THR A 160 -29.60 13.66 -12.90
C THR A 160 -28.68 14.86 -13.04
N MET A 161 -29.18 15.91 -13.72
CA MET A 161 -28.60 17.25 -13.56
C MET A 161 -28.91 17.70 -12.12
N TYR A 162 -28.09 17.23 -11.18
CA TYR A 162 -28.00 17.86 -9.87
C TYR A 162 -27.57 19.31 -10.11
N ARG A 163 -28.23 20.28 -9.48
CA ARG A 163 -27.63 21.61 -9.33
C ARG A 163 -26.24 21.42 -8.71
N ASP A 164 -25.24 22.20 -9.13
CA ASP A 164 -23.83 22.10 -8.67
C ASP A 164 -23.70 21.90 -7.14
N GLU A 165 -24.64 22.47 -6.38
CA GLU A 165 -24.80 22.41 -4.93
C GLU A 165 -25.02 20.99 -4.34
N HIS A 166 -25.43 20.02 -5.16
CA HIS A 166 -25.74 18.64 -4.79
C HIS A 166 -24.91 17.61 -5.54
N HIS A 167 -23.97 18.05 -6.38
CA HIS A 167 -22.93 17.14 -6.83
C HIS A 167 -22.23 16.63 -5.57
N PRO A 168 -22.15 15.30 -5.33
CA PRO A 168 -21.26 14.81 -4.30
C PRO A 168 -19.89 15.36 -4.65
N THR A 169 -19.39 16.30 -3.85
CA THR A 169 -18.02 16.77 -3.92
C THR A 169 -17.19 15.55 -3.66
N THR A 170 -16.78 14.92 -4.74
CA THR A 170 -15.96 13.74 -4.68
C THR A 170 -14.58 14.24 -4.35
N GLU A 171 -14.35 14.54 -3.07
CA GLU A 171 -13.06 14.29 -2.44
C GLU A 171 -12.78 12.78 -2.43
N LEU A 172 -13.02 12.09 -3.56
CA LEU A 172 -12.50 10.77 -3.85
C LEU A 172 -11.00 10.98 -4.01
N LYS A 173 -10.30 10.91 -2.88
CA LYS A 173 -8.84 10.88 -2.82
C LYS A 173 -8.39 9.50 -3.26
N LEU A 174 -8.71 9.14 -4.51
CA LEU A 174 -8.17 7.94 -5.13
C LEU A 174 -6.66 8.13 -5.24
N THR A 175 -5.94 7.28 -4.54
CA THR A 175 -4.48 7.24 -4.59
C THR A 175 -4.03 6.07 -5.45
N VAL A 176 -2.92 6.26 -6.14
CA VAL A 176 -2.26 5.19 -6.90
C VAL A 176 -0.88 5.02 -6.30
N ASP A 177 -0.61 3.83 -5.78
CA ASP A 177 0.64 3.45 -5.14
C ASP A 177 1.23 2.17 -5.76
N ASN A 178 2.51 1.92 -5.50
CA ASN A 178 3.12 0.60 -5.66
C ASN A 178 3.64 0.11 -4.30
N CYS A 179 4.29 -1.04 -4.31
CA CYS A 179 4.91 -1.61 -3.12
C CYS A 179 5.93 -0.65 -2.46
N SER A 180 6.82 -0.03 -3.25
CA SER A 180 7.83 0.91 -2.78
C SER A 180 7.22 2.18 -2.16
N SER A 181 6.28 2.86 -2.83
CA SER A 181 5.67 4.08 -2.33
C SER A 181 4.82 3.85 -1.09
N SER A 182 4.13 2.72 -1.00
CA SER A 182 3.40 2.38 0.23
C SER A 182 4.36 2.21 1.41
N VAL A 183 5.50 1.54 1.23
CA VAL A 183 6.52 1.41 2.30
C VAL A 183 7.16 2.75 2.61
N ALA A 184 7.48 3.57 1.60
CA ALA A 184 7.99 4.92 1.80
C ALA A 184 7.00 5.79 2.59
N LYS A 185 5.69 5.71 2.33
CA LYS A 185 4.65 6.42 3.12
C LYS A 185 4.68 6.01 4.59
N ILE A 186 4.82 4.71 4.88
CA ILE A 186 4.92 4.20 6.26
C ILE A 186 6.16 4.77 6.96
N LEU A 187 7.32 4.73 6.28
CA LEU A 187 8.59 5.23 6.81
C LEU A 187 8.59 6.75 7.00
N ASN A 188 8.06 7.50 6.04
CA ASN A 188 7.90 8.96 6.12
C ASN A 188 7.03 9.35 7.32
N LYS A 189 5.92 8.65 7.55
CA LYS A 189 5.05 8.86 8.73
C LYS A 189 5.77 8.55 10.04
N ALA A 190 6.76 7.65 10.03
CA ALA A 190 7.61 7.32 11.17
C ALA A 190 8.81 8.27 11.34
N ASP A 191 8.80 9.42 10.68
CA ASP A 191 9.87 10.42 10.66
C ASP A 191 11.19 9.90 10.04
N ILE A 192 11.09 8.90 9.15
CA ILE A 192 12.22 8.37 8.36
C ILE A 192 11.97 8.76 6.90
N SER A 193 12.33 9.99 6.55
CA SER A 193 12.05 10.57 5.23
C SER A 193 13.18 10.32 4.25
N PHE A 194 12.85 9.75 3.10
CA PHE A 194 13.77 9.58 1.96
C PHE A 194 13.03 9.70 0.64
N LYS A 195 13.78 9.92 -0.44
CA LYS A 195 13.21 9.96 -1.79
C LYS A 195 12.85 8.53 -2.21
N ASN A 196 11.55 8.24 -2.36
CA ASN A 196 11.06 6.94 -2.77
C ASN A 196 11.69 6.50 -4.11
N PRO A 197 12.48 5.41 -4.14
CA PRO A 197 12.88 4.81 -5.40
C PRO A 197 11.72 4.00 -5.97
N VAL A 198 11.36 4.29 -7.22
CA VAL A 198 10.28 3.55 -7.91
C VAL A 198 10.64 2.07 -8.09
N ILE A 199 11.92 1.77 -8.32
CA ILE A 199 12.41 0.41 -8.51
C ILE A 199 12.78 -0.22 -7.16
N PRO A 200 12.17 -1.37 -6.77
CA PRO A 200 12.42 -2.07 -5.51
C PRO A 200 13.90 -2.31 -5.19
N THR A 201 14.72 -2.65 -6.19
CA THR A 201 16.15 -2.93 -6.02
C THR A 201 16.92 -1.75 -5.38
N PHE A 202 16.52 -0.51 -5.66
CA PHE A 202 17.20 0.67 -5.10
C PHE A 202 16.70 1.04 -3.70
N PHE A 203 15.64 0.39 -3.21
CA PHE A 203 15.06 0.66 -1.90
C PHE A 203 16.04 0.33 -0.76
N LYS A 204 16.84 -0.73 -0.95
CA LYS A 204 17.89 -1.13 0.00
C LYS A 204 18.84 0.02 0.32
N GLN A 205 19.46 0.59 -0.70
CA GLN A 205 20.44 1.67 -0.51
C GLN A 205 19.78 2.87 0.17
N ALA A 206 18.58 3.23 -0.28
CA ALA A 206 17.82 4.33 0.29
C ALA A 206 17.58 4.16 1.79
N VAL A 207 17.12 3.01 2.27
CA VAL A 207 16.85 2.82 3.70
C VAL A 207 18.11 2.63 4.54
N GLN A 208 19.19 2.09 3.97
CA GLN A 208 20.46 1.93 4.68
C GLN A 208 21.09 3.26 5.07
N GLU A 209 20.96 4.29 4.23
CA GLU A 209 21.37 5.67 4.55
C GLU A 209 20.66 6.24 5.79
N HIS A 210 19.50 5.66 6.15
CA HIS A 210 18.73 6.04 7.34
C HIS A 210 18.93 5.08 8.53
N GLY A 211 19.98 4.28 8.54
CA GLY A 211 20.38 3.45 9.68
C GLY A 211 19.66 2.11 9.79
N PHE A 212 19.06 1.63 8.69
CA PHE A 212 18.64 0.23 8.59
C PHE A 212 19.85 -0.67 8.38
N VAL A 213 19.91 -1.76 9.13
CA VAL A 213 20.97 -2.77 9.02
C VAL A 213 20.42 -4.05 8.41
N LYS A 214 21.20 -4.68 7.53
CA LYS A 214 20.85 -5.99 6.98
C LYS A 214 20.94 -7.02 8.10
N VAL A 215 19.88 -7.81 8.26
CA VAL A 215 19.82 -8.93 9.19
C VAL A 215 19.70 -10.20 8.38
N GLU A 216 20.55 -11.19 8.68
CA GLU A 216 20.41 -12.53 8.11
C GLU A 216 19.11 -13.16 8.57
N LYS A 217 18.41 -13.87 7.68
CA LYS A 217 17.08 -14.44 7.97
C LYS A 217 17.11 -15.34 9.20
N GLU A 218 18.17 -16.13 9.36
CA GLU A 218 18.41 -17.01 10.51
C GLU A 218 18.48 -16.25 11.85
N LYS A 219 18.98 -15.01 11.81
CA LYS A 219 19.12 -14.13 12.99
C LYS A 219 17.82 -13.41 13.35
N LEU A 220 16.78 -13.46 12.52
CA LEU A 220 15.49 -12.82 12.83
C LEU A 220 14.81 -13.43 14.06
N ASN A 221 14.97 -14.75 14.27
CA ASN A 221 14.48 -15.43 15.47
C ASN A 221 15.13 -14.88 16.75
N SER A 222 16.41 -14.49 16.69
CA SER A 222 17.13 -13.93 17.85
C SER A 222 16.61 -12.57 18.30
N ILE A 223 15.92 -11.84 17.41
CA ILE A 223 15.24 -10.57 17.71
C ILE A 223 13.73 -10.74 17.85
N GLY A 224 13.24 -11.98 17.99
CA GLY A 224 11.84 -12.30 18.25
C GLY A 224 10.93 -12.34 17.01
N ILE A 225 11.47 -12.16 15.80
CA ILE A 225 10.71 -12.21 14.55
C ILE A 225 10.70 -13.68 14.07
N LYS A 226 9.59 -14.36 14.29
CA LYS A 226 9.41 -15.76 13.89
C LYS A 226 9.14 -15.90 12.40
N LEU A 227 9.75 -16.92 11.81
CA LEU A 227 9.57 -17.33 10.41
C LEU A 227 8.52 -18.46 10.24
N ASP A 228 8.11 -19.09 11.35
CA ASP A 228 7.30 -20.31 11.39
C ASP A 228 5.83 -20.07 11.78
#